data_AF-A0A8X6QA54-F1
#
_entry.id   AF-A0A8X6QA54-F1
#
_cell.length_a   1.000
_cell.length_b   1.000
_cell.length_c   1.000
_cell.angle_alpha   90.00
_cell.angle_beta   90.00
_cell.angle_gamma   90.00
#
_symmetry.space_group_name_H-M   'P 1'
#
loop_
_entity.id
_entity.type
_entity.pdbx_description
1 polymer ?
#
loop_
_entity_poly.entity_id
_entity_poly.type
_entity_poly.pdbx_seq_one_letter_code
_entity_poly.pdbx_strand_id
1 'polypeptide(L)'
;MVFYSIHPLSHPSIHAIEAAVVMKFVWPSIKNDCRKWAKTCLQCHKSKIHRRIHVPMGLYLLVSRRFDEVHLDIIGTLLSSEEKRFCVTLINKFNRWA
;
A
#
# COMPACT_ATOMS: atom_id res chain seq x y z
N MET A 1 -23.61 17.38 6.20
CA MET A 1 -23.59 18.75 5.65
C MET A 1 -22.39 19.55 6.16
N VAL A 2 -22.18 19.67 7.48
CA VAL A 2 -21.04 20.40 8.09
C VAL A 2 -19.65 19.97 7.59
N PHE A 3 -19.44 18.66 7.41
CA PHE A 3 -18.13 18.14 7.01
C PHE A 3 -17.69 18.57 5.59
N TYR A 4 -18.64 18.65 4.65
CA TYR A 4 -18.38 19.07 3.27
C TYR A 4 -17.99 20.55 3.16
N SER A 5 -18.31 21.36 4.15
CA SER A 5 -17.95 22.79 4.18
C SER A 5 -16.53 23.05 4.67
N ILE A 6 -15.93 22.12 5.43
CA ILE A 6 -14.64 22.33 6.10
C ILE A 6 -13.55 21.44 5.51
N HIS A 7 -13.85 20.18 5.23
CA HIS A 7 -12.82 19.22 4.85
C HIS A 7 -12.22 19.39 3.46
N PRO A 8 -13.00 19.65 2.39
CA PRO A 8 -12.44 19.73 1.04
C PRO A 8 -11.43 20.88 0.86
N LEU A 9 -11.46 21.89 1.75
CA LEU A 9 -10.59 23.05 1.69
C LEU A 9 -9.12 22.72 1.93
N SER A 10 -8.82 21.72 2.76
CA SER A 10 -7.45 21.44 3.18
C SER A 10 -7.15 19.97 3.50
N HIS A 11 -8.14 19.07 3.37
CA HIS A 11 -8.03 17.67 3.77
C HIS A 11 -7.33 17.48 5.14
N PRO A 12 -7.80 18.19 6.18
CA PRO A 12 -7.12 18.25 7.47
C PRO A 12 -7.09 16.87 8.16
N SER A 13 -6.21 16.72 9.14
CA SER A 13 -6.19 15.50 9.98
C SER A 13 -7.52 15.30 10.69
N ILE A 14 -7.79 14.07 11.11
CA ILE A 14 -9.03 13.71 11.82
C ILE A 14 -9.20 14.58 13.08
N HIS A 15 -8.11 14.83 13.81
CA HIS A 15 -8.13 15.71 14.99
C HIS A 15 -8.38 17.18 14.65
N ALA A 16 -7.79 17.67 13.55
CA ALA A 16 -8.00 19.05 13.13
C ALA A 16 -9.44 19.30 12.68
N ILE A 17 -10.07 18.34 11.99
CA ILE A 17 -11.49 18.49 11.62
C ILE A 17 -12.42 18.32 12.82
N GLU A 18 -12.12 17.43 13.76
CA GLU A 18 -12.86 17.33 15.02
C GLU A 18 -12.84 18.66 15.77
N ALA A 19 -11.68 19.29 15.92
CA ALA A 19 -11.55 20.57 16.60
C ALA A 19 -12.33 21.68 15.87
N ALA A 20 -12.16 21.80 14.54
CA ALA A 20 -12.84 22.82 13.75
C ALA A 20 -14.37 22.69 13.79
N VAL A 21 -14.89 21.46 13.85
CA VAL A 21 -16.33 21.17 13.88
C VAL A 21 -16.91 21.39 15.28
N VAL A 22 -16.22 20.93 16.34
CA VAL A 22 -16.65 21.12 17.74
C VAL A 22 -16.66 22.60 18.15
N MET A 23 -15.78 23.43 17.58
CA MET A 23 -15.77 24.87 17.85
C MET A 23 -17.02 25.60 17.34
N LYS A 24 -17.73 25.07 16.34
CA LYS A 24 -18.80 25.78 15.62
C LYS A 24 -20.17 25.10 15.74
N PHE A 25 -20.21 23.83 16.14
CA PHE A 25 -21.43 23.03 16.13
C PHE A 25 -21.47 22.09 17.33
N VAL A 26 -22.68 21.72 17.74
CA VAL A 26 -22.92 20.84 18.89
C VAL A 26 -23.98 19.81 18.56
N TRP A 27 -23.63 18.52 18.68
CA TRP A 27 -24.58 17.41 18.68
C TRP A 27 -23.98 16.16 19.36
N PRO A 28 -24.80 15.21 19.82
CA PRO A 28 -24.30 13.95 20.39
C PRO A 28 -23.45 13.19 19.38
N SER A 29 -22.29 12.68 19.78
CA SER A 29 -21.37 11.91 18.90
C SER A 29 -20.64 12.70 17.79
N ILE A 30 -20.63 14.03 17.84
CA ILE A 30 -19.92 14.91 16.88
C ILE A 30 -18.50 14.44 16.52
N LYS A 31 -17.69 14.05 17.51
CA LYS A 31 -16.33 13.55 17.29
C LYS A 31 -16.34 12.21 16.53
N ASN A 32 -17.22 11.29 16.89
CA ASN A 32 -17.33 9.98 16.24
C ASN A 32 -17.75 10.10 14.78
N ASP A 33 -18.68 11.02 14.48
CA ASP A 33 -19.13 11.26 13.12
C ASP A 33 -18.02 11.87 12.26
N CYS A 34 -17.27 12.84 12.79
CA CYS A 34 -16.07 13.39 12.14
C CYS A 34 -15.04 12.29 11.82
N ARG A 35 -14.77 11.37 12.78
CA ARG A 35 -13.86 10.23 12.56
C ARG A 35 -14.33 9.31 11.46
N LYS A 36 -15.61 8.92 11.50
CA LYS A 36 -16.20 8.00 10.52
C LYS A 36 -16.11 8.59 9.12
N TRP A 37 -16.52 9.84 8.96
CA TRP A 37 -16.46 10.51 7.66
C TRP A 37 -15.03 10.67 7.17
N ALA A 38 -14.11 11.17 8.00
CA ALA A 38 -12.73 11.40 7.57
C ALA A 38 -12.05 10.11 7.05
N LYS A 39 -12.45 8.93 7.56
CA LYS A 39 -12.01 7.61 7.07
C LYS A 39 -12.62 7.21 5.71
N THR A 40 -13.78 7.75 5.32
CA THR A 40 -14.40 7.49 4.02
C THR A 40 -13.91 8.42 2.91
N CYS A 41 -13.08 9.42 3.24
CA CYS A 41 -12.55 10.34 2.23
C CYS A 41 -11.52 9.66 1.32
N LEU A 42 -11.87 9.46 0.04
CA LEU A 42 -11.01 8.83 -0.95
C LEU A 42 -9.69 9.56 -1.17
N GLN A 43 -9.71 10.90 -1.16
CA GLN A 43 -8.50 11.70 -1.36
C GLN A 43 -7.52 11.55 -0.18
N CYS A 44 -8.04 11.54 1.05
CA CYS A 44 -7.23 11.25 2.23
C CYS A 44 -6.75 9.80 2.25
N HIS A 45 -7.56 8.84 1.82
CA HIS A 45 -7.19 7.43 1.76
C HIS A 45 -6.06 7.17 0.74
N LYS A 46 -6.11 7.82 -0.45
CA LYS A 46 -5.08 7.72 -1.48
C LYS A 46 -3.76 8.37 -1.07
N SER A 47 -3.83 9.52 -0.41
CA SER A 47 -2.63 10.29 -0.01
C SER A 47 -1.97 9.76 1.28
N LYS A 48 -2.76 9.26 2.24
CA LYS A 48 -2.27 8.79 3.54
C LYS A 48 -2.26 7.27 3.60
N ILE A 49 -1.30 6.67 2.89
CA ILE A 49 -1.02 5.22 2.90
C ILE A 49 -0.26 4.87 4.19
N HIS A 50 -0.83 5.13 5.37
CA HIS A 50 -0.23 4.70 6.65
C HIS A 50 -0.49 3.23 6.95
N ARG A 51 -1.53 2.62 6.34
CA ARG A 51 -1.90 1.23 6.58
C ARG A 51 -1.73 0.45 5.29
N ARG A 52 -0.50 -0.03 5.06
CA ARG A 52 -0.28 -1.10 4.08
C ARG A 52 -1.02 -2.32 4.60
N ILE A 53 -2.03 -2.77 3.86
CA ILE A 53 -2.57 -4.11 4.09
C ILE A 53 -1.43 -5.05 3.71
N HIS A 54 -0.74 -5.59 4.72
CA HIS A 54 0.11 -6.75 4.49
C HIS A 54 -0.84 -7.90 4.22
N VAL A 55 -1.06 -8.17 2.95
CA VAL A 55 -1.69 -9.42 2.53
C VAL A 55 -0.84 -10.53 3.15
N PRO A 56 -1.45 -11.51 3.87
CA PRO A 56 -0.71 -12.66 4.34
C PRO A 56 0.05 -13.24 3.16
N MET A 57 1.37 -13.41 3.28
CA MET A 57 2.13 -14.09 2.24
C MET A 57 1.50 -15.46 2.05
N GLY A 58 1.11 -15.77 0.81
CA GLY A 58 0.47 -17.04 0.48
C GLY A 58 1.34 -18.23 0.89
N LEU A 59 0.73 -19.41 0.97
CA LEU A 59 1.45 -20.66 1.21
C LEU A 59 2.49 -20.87 0.10
N TYR A 60 3.77 -20.78 0.47
CA TYR A 60 4.88 -21.10 -0.41
C TYR A 60 5.12 -22.61 -0.36
N LEU A 61 4.54 -23.35 -1.32
CA LEU A 61 4.68 -24.80 -1.38
C LEU A 61 6.12 -25.20 -1.74
N LEU A 62 6.66 -26.16 -1.00
CA LEU A 62 7.92 -26.81 -1.33
C LEU A 62 7.73 -27.73 -2.54
N VAL A 63 8.69 -27.71 -3.45
CA VAL A 63 8.75 -28.67 -4.56
C VAL A 63 9.42 -29.96 -4.11
N SER A 64 8.98 -31.09 -4.67
CA SER A 64 9.40 -32.42 -4.22
C SER A 64 10.54 -33.01 -5.04
N ARG A 65 10.75 -32.51 -6.27
CA ARG A 65 11.79 -32.99 -7.19
C ARG A 65 12.49 -31.84 -7.89
N ARG A 66 13.69 -32.12 -8.42
CA ARG A 66 14.44 -31.16 -9.25
C ARG A 66 13.65 -30.85 -10.52
N PHE A 67 13.66 -29.58 -10.93
CA PHE A 67 13.03 -29.08 -12.14
C PHE A 67 11.49 -29.12 -12.16
N ASP A 68 10.83 -29.43 -11.03
CA ASP A 68 9.37 -29.25 -10.89
C ASP A 68 8.96 -27.77 -11.08
N GLU A 69 9.81 -26.86 -10.61
CA GLU A 69 9.63 -25.41 -10.75
C GLU A 69 11.01 -24.74 -10.86
N VAL A 70 11.12 -23.80 -11.81
CA VAL A 70 12.31 -22.99 -12.02
C VAL A 70 11.90 -21.52 -11.99
N HIS A 71 12.62 -20.73 -11.21
CA HIS A 71 12.44 -19.28 -11.14
C HIS A 71 13.32 -18.64 -12.20
N LEU A 72 12.69 -17.95 -13.15
CA LEU A 72 13.36 -17.22 -14.20
C LEU A 72 13.21 -15.73 -13.94
N ASP A 73 14.32 -15.01 -13.91
CA ASP A 73 14.33 -13.56 -13.74
C ASP A 73 15.34 -12.89 -14.70
N ILE A 74 15.16 -11.59 -14.94
CA ILE A 74 16.03 -10.79 -15.81
C ILE A 74 16.65 -9.67 -14.98
N ILE A 75 17.97 -9.75 -14.82
CA ILE A 75 18.76 -8.66 -14.25
C ILE A 75 19.08 -7.67 -15.38
N GLY A 76 18.53 -6.46 -15.30
CA GLY A 76 18.78 -5.37 -16.26
C GLY A 76 19.75 -4.31 -15.75
N THR A 77 20.00 -3.29 -16.59
CA THR A 77 20.87 -2.13 -16.29
C THR A 77 22.33 -2.47 -15.97
N LEU A 78 22.84 -3.58 -16.51
CA LEU A 78 24.25 -3.94 -16.38
C LEU A 78 25.11 -3.07 -17.32
N LEU A 79 26.37 -2.85 -16.92
CA LEU A 79 27.39 -2.33 -17.83
C LEU A 79 27.43 -3.21 -19.08
N SER A 80 27.49 -2.58 -20.25
CA SER A 80 27.47 -3.33 -21.51
C SER A 80 28.71 -4.20 -21.64
N SER A 81 28.51 -5.49 -21.84
CA SER A 81 29.55 -6.44 -22.24
C SER A 81 29.13 -7.03 -23.58
N GLU A 82 29.94 -6.86 -24.62
CA GLU A 82 29.60 -7.31 -25.99
C GLU A 82 28.19 -6.86 -26.42
N GLU A 83 27.85 -5.60 -26.18
CA GLU A 83 26.53 -5.01 -26.50
C GLU A 83 25.33 -5.61 -25.74
N LYS A 84 25.56 -6.54 -24.80
CA LYS A 84 24.54 -7.13 -23.92
C LYS A 84 24.47 -6.35 -22.61
N ARG A 85 23.25 -6.07 -22.12
CA ARG A 85 22.98 -5.31 -20.88
C ARG A 85 22.07 -6.03 -19.88
N PHE A 86 21.75 -7.28 -20.19
CA PHE A 86 20.83 -8.10 -19.41
C PHE A 86 21.48 -9.44 -19.10
N CYS A 87 21.19 -9.99 -17.93
CA CYS A 87 21.52 -11.35 -17.54
C CYS A 87 20.23 -12.08 -17.17
N VAL A 88 20.03 -13.28 -17.72
CA VAL A 88 18.90 -14.14 -17.36
C VAL A 88 19.37 -15.07 -16.24
N THR A 89 18.66 -15.08 -15.12
CA THR A 89 18.91 -16.02 -14.03
C THR A 89 17.86 -17.12 -14.05
N LEU A 90 18.29 -18.36 -13.87
CA LEU A 90 17.42 -19.52 -13.70
C LEU A 90 17.78 -20.20 -12.39
N ILE A 91 16.83 -20.24 -11.44
CA ILE A 91 17.05 -20.84 -10.12
C ILE A 91 16.11 -22.02 -9.97
N ASN A 92 16.66 -23.22 -9.76
CA ASN A 92 15.87 -24.40 -9.44
C ASN A 92 15.30 -24.29 -8.03
N LYS A 93 13.98 -24.28 -7.88
CA LYS A 93 13.32 -24.08 -6.57
C LYS A 93 13.63 -25.21 -5.57
N PHE A 94 13.94 -26.42 -6.05
CA PHE A 94 14.18 -27.59 -5.19
C PHE A 94 15.45 -27.47 -4.36
N ASN A 95 16.55 -27.05 -4.98
CA ASN A 95 17.87 -26.98 -4.35
C ASN A 95 18.49 -25.58 -4.39
N ARG A 96 17.76 -24.58 -4.90
CA ARG A 96 18.23 -23.20 -5.12
C ARG A 96 19.50 -23.11 -5.96
N TRP A 97 19.72 -24.10 -6.82
CA TRP A 97 20.85 -24.11 -7.74
C TRP A 97 20.57 -23.14 -8.90
N ALA A 98 21.56 -22.30 -9.20
CA ALA A 98 21.53 -21.27 -10.22
C ALA A 98 22.77 -21.38 -11.12
#